data_AF-A0A956ITY1-F1
#
_entry.id   AF-A0A956ITY1-F1
#
_cell.length_a   1.000
_cell.length_b   1.000
_cell.length_c   1.000
_cell.angle_alpha   90.00
_cell.angle_beta   90.00
_cell.angle_gamma   90.00
#
_symmetry.space_group_name_H-M   'P 1'
#
loop_
_entity.id
_entity.type
_entity.pdbx_description
1 polymer ?
#
loop_
_entity_poly.entity_id
_entity_poly.type
_entity_poly.pdbx_seq_one_letter_code
_entity_poly.pdbx_strand_id
1 'polypeptide(L)'
;MDPLHDWPWLALALALPLLALLLRPRPPGAPPRWEDPRWIINVGLPLYMLHQFEEHGVDLLGRVYSFQPAFCEILGYHQLDRCPADAAFVMAVNVGAVWIAFLSGMIAGPRRAMVGAAALGIPLVNALMHLVPALLRGAYNPGLASAALLLAPLAFLGLRGLVRAGRLDRRRIAVVVAVGVVTHAALVASALLRARGLLSHGALLGIQIGLGFVPLAVGLAVGDAERGPAGACP
;
A
#
# COMPACT_ATOMS: atom_id res chain seq x y z
N MET A 1 -14.14 -16.69 -15.09
CA MET A 1 -13.43 -15.75 -14.22
C MET A 1 -13.52 -14.39 -14.87
N ASP A 2 -14.03 -13.41 -14.15
CA ASP A 2 -14.00 -12.01 -14.52
C ASP A 2 -12.79 -11.37 -13.82
N PRO A 3 -11.70 -11.06 -14.55
CA PRO A 3 -10.49 -10.50 -13.95
C PRO A 3 -10.74 -9.22 -13.15
N LEU A 4 -11.76 -8.44 -13.51
CA LEU A 4 -12.06 -7.16 -12.85
C LEU A 4 -12.59 -7.34 -11.42
N HIS A 5 -13.17 -8.49 -11.09
CA HIS A 5 -13.73 -8.79 -9.77
C HIS A 5 -13.02 -9.94 -9.06
N ASP A 6 -12.36 -10.84 -9.80
CA ASP A 6 -11.70 -12.03 -9.24
C ASP A 6 -10.25 -11.79 -8.79
N TRP A 7 -9.64 -10.65 -9.14
CA TRP A 7 -8.27 -10.32 -8.77
C TRP A 7 -7.98 -10.33 -7.24
N PRO A 8 -8.91 -10.03 -6.31
CA PRO A 8 -8.64 -10.14 -4.88
C PRO A 8 -8.39 -11.58 -4.44
N TRP A 9 -9.02 -12.56 -5.09
CA TRP A 9 -8.76 -13.98 -4.84
C TRP A 9 -7.38 -14.39 -5.33
N LEU A 10 -6.94 -13.84 -6.47
CA LEU A 10 -5.55 -13.99 -6.92
C LEU A 10 -4.58 -13.37 -5.91
N ALA A 11 -4.89 -12.19 -5.36
CA ALA A 11 -4.09 -11.56 -4.32
C ALA A 11 -3.93 -12.48 -3.10
N LEU A 12 -5.04 -13.07 -2.60
CA LEU A 12 -4.99 -14.05 -1.51
C LEU A 12 -4.15 -15.27 -1.86
N ALA A 13 -4.38 -15.87 -3.04
CA ALA A 13 -3.66 -17.05 -3.50
C ALA A 13 -2.15 -16.82 -3.62
N LEU A 14 -1.71 -15.60 -3.95
CA LEU A 14 -0.31 -15.21 -4.02
C LEU A 14 0.27 -14.81 -2.64
N ALA A 15 -0.54 -14.18 -1.77
CA ALA A 15 -0.10 -13.74 -0.45
C ALA A 15 0.35 -14.90 0.44
N LEU A 16 -0.43 -15.99 0.46
CA LEU A 16 -0.17 -17.15 1.32
C LEU A 16 1.21 -17.81 1.09
N PRO A 17 1.59 -18.20 -0.15
CA PRO A 17 2.92 -18.77 -0.39
C PRO A 17 4.04 -17.74 -0.13
N LEU A 18 3.85 -16.45 -0.45
CA LEU A 18 4.83 -15.42 -0.14
C LEU A 18 5.07 -15.26 1.36
N LEU A 19 4.00 -15.28 2.18
CA LEU A 19 4.13 -15.27 3.64
C LEU A 19 4.80 -16.54 4.15
N ALA A 20 4.42 -17.70 3.63
CA ALA A 20 5.06 -18.96 4.01
C ALA A 20 6.58 -18.92 3.75
N LEU A 21 7.03 -18.32 2.64
CA LEU A 21 8.44 -18.10 2.33
C LEU A 21 9.12 -17.15 3.34
N LEU A 22 8.47 -16.04 3.70
CA LEU A 22 9.01 -15.02 4.62
C LEU A 22 8.99 -15.43 6.10
N LEU A 23 8.15 -16.39 6.46
CA LEU A 23 8.01 -16.91 7.82
C LEU A 23 8.87 -18.15 8.09
N ARG A 24 9.58 -18.69 7.09
CA ARG A 24 10.50 -19.82 7.27
C ARG A 24 11.48 -19.60 8.44
N PRO A 25 11.89 -20.66 9.16
CA PRO A 25 12.90 -20.56 10.20
C PRO A 25 14.14 -19.81 9.73
N ARG A 26 14.65 -18.92 10.57
CA ARG A 26 15.87 -18.15 10.28
C ARG A 26 17.08 -18.86 10.89
N PRO A 27 18.27 -18.73 10.30
CA PRO A 27 19.49 -19.28 10.89
C PRO A 27 19.73 -18.67 12.28
N PRO A 28 20.39 -19.42 13.19
CA PRO A 28 20.80 -18.89 14.49
C PRO A 28 21.60 -17.58 14.33
N GLY A 29 21.33 -16.61 15.20
CA GLY A 29 21.98 -15.29 15.17
C GLY A 29 21.42 -14.29 14.15
N ALA A 30 20.42 -14.66 13.34
CA ALA A 30 19.73 -13.69 12.50
C ALA A 30 18.98 -12.64 13.35
N PRO A 31 18.95 -11.36 12.93
CA PRO A 31 18.22 -10.34 13.67
C PRO A 31 16.71 -10.64 13.73
N PRO A 32 15.99 -10.09 14.73
CA PRO A 32 14.54 -10.10 14.73
C PRO A 32 13.97 -9.57 13.41
N ARG A 33 12.84 -10.11 12.95
CA ARG A 33 12.23 -9.74 11.65
C ARG A 33 11.94 -8.25 11.51
N TRP A 34 11.45 -7.65 12.58
CA TRP A 34 11.16 -6.21 12.72
C TRP A 34 12.40 -5.33 12.82
N GLU A 35 13.60 -5.92 12.83
CA GLU A 35 14.88 -5.20 12.75
C GLU A 35 15.64 -5.51 11.47
N ASP A 36 15.12 -6.39 10.61
CA ASP A 36 15.72 -6.74 9.32
C ASP A 36 15.06 -5.91 8.19
N PRO A 37 15.75 -4.92 7.61
CA PRO A 37 15.21 -4.11 6.52
C PRO A 37 14.73 -4.93 5.33
N ARG A 38 15.42 -6.03 5.01
CA ARG A 38 15.04 -6.89 3.89
C ARG A 38 13.71 -7.55 4.18
N TRP A 39 13.53 -8.08 5.38
CA TRP A 39 12.26 -8.71 5.76
C TRP A 39 11.11 -7.68 5.76
N ILE A 40 11.33 -6.51 6.37
CA ILE A 40 10.34 -5.42 6.45
C ILE A 40 9.87 -4.99 5.05
N ILE A 41 10.78 -4.82 4.10
CA ILE A 41 10.42 -4.41 2.75
C ILE A 41 9.66 -5.53 2.02
N ASN A 42 10.10 -6.79 2.16
CA ASN A 42 9.50 -7.90 1.42
C ASN A 42 8.15 -8.36 1.97
N VAL A 43 7.87 -8.14 3.26
CA VAL A 43 6.56 -8.48 3.86
C VAL A 43 5.45 -7.51 3.46
N GLY A 44 5.80 -6.34 2.90
CA GLY A 44 4.83 -5.32 2.51
C GLY A 44 3.80 -5.80 1.49
N LEU A 45 4.24 -6.38 0.36
CA LEU A 45 3.35 -6.87 -0.69
C LEU A 45 2.34 -7.92 -0.18
N PRO A 46 2.75 -9.02 0.46
CA PRO A 46 1.79 -10.04 0.87
C PRO A 46 0.81 -9.53 1.94
N LEU A 47 1.22 -8.65 2.86
CA LEU A 47 0.28 -8.08 3.82
C LEU A 47 -0.73 -7.14 3.14
N TYR A 48 -0.28 -6.38 2.14
CA TYR A 48 -1.18 -5.55 1.35
C TYR A 48 -2.14 -6.39 0.51
N MET A 49 -1.69 -7.51 -0.05
CA MET A 49 -2.55 -8.46 -0.77
C MET A 49 -3.63 -9.07 0.13
N LEU A 50 -3.31 -9.40 1.40
CA LEU A 50 -4.33 -9.82 2.37
C LEU A 50 -5.33 -8.71 2.68
N HIS A 51 -4.86 -7.46 2.79
CA HIS A 51 -5.74 -6.31 2.93
C HIS A 51 -6.65 -6.12 1.72
N GLN A 52 -6.11 -6.21 0.50
CA GLN A 52 -6.89 -6.15 -0.74
C GLN A 52 -7.95 -7.25 -0.83
N PHE A 53 -7.65 -8.45 -0.33
CA PHE A 53 -8.63 -9.53 -0.25
C PHE A 53 -9.78 -9.19 0.71
N GLU A 54 -9.48 -8.65 1.90
CA GLU A 54 -10.53 -8.24 2.84
C GLU A 54 -11.32 -7.02 2.34
N GLU A 55 -10.66 -6.05 1.71
CA GLU A 55 -11.28 -4.82 1.22
C GLU A 55 -12.17 -5.06 -0.02
N HIS A 56 -11.67 -5.84 -0.98
CA HIS A 56 -12.31 -6.02 -2.29
C HIS A 56 -12.85 -7.43 -2.52
N GLY A 57 -12.32 -8.46 -1.87
CA GLY A 57 -12.81 -9.82 -2.01
C GLY A 57 -14.02 -10.05 -1.12
N VAL A 58 -13.77 -10.28 0.17
CA VAL A 58 -14.80 -10.53 1.19
C VAL A 58 -14.43 -9.77 2.46
N ASP A 59 -15.28 -8.82 2.83
CA ASP A 59 -15.07 -7.98 4.02
C ASP A 59 -15.32 -8.75 5.33
N LEU A 60 -14.96 -8.16 6.48
CA LEU A 60 -15.11 -8.82 7.80
C LEU A 60 -16.57 -9.23 8.09
N LEU A 61 -17.54 -8.58 7.46
CA LEU A 61 -18.97 -8.86 7.62
C LEU A 61 -19.49 -9.84 6.57
N GLY A 62 -18.61 -10.45 5.77
CA GLY A 62 -18.94 -11.41 4.74
C GLY A 62 -19.48 -10.80 3.44
N ARG A 63 -19.36 -9.48 3.25
CA ARG A 63 -19.88 -8.80 2.05
C ARG A 63 -18.84 -8.86 0.94
N VAL A 64 -19.28 -9.24 -0.25
CA VAL A 64 -18.41 -9.38 -1.41
C VAL A 64 -18.28 -8.03 -2.13
N TYR A 65 -17.05 -7.62 -2.44
CA TYR A 65 -16.74 -6.44 -3.25
C TYR A 65 -17.41 -5.13 -2.77
N SER A 66 -17.57 -4.96 -1.46
CA SER A 66 -18.33 -3.87 -0.83
C SER A 66 -17.60 -2.52 -0.82
N PHE A 67 -16.27 -2.51 -1.03
CA PHE A 67 -15.50 -1.27 -1.06
C PHE A 67 -15.89 -0.34 -2.21
N GLN A 68 -16.09 -0.85 -3.43
CA GLN A 68 -16.38 0.02 -4.58
C GLN A 68 -17.65 0.85 -4.35
N PRO A 69 -18.79 0.28 -3.94
CA PRO A 69 -19.96 1.06 -3.55
C PRO A 69 -19.68 2.10 -2.46
N ALA A 70 -18.96 1.72 -1.40
CA ALA A 70 -18.63 2.63 -0.31
C ALA A 70 -17.75 3.81 -0.77
N PHE A 71 -16.79 3.54 -1.65
CA PHE A 71 -15.93 4.57 -2.23
C PHE A 71 -16.71 5.49 -3.17
N CYS A 72 -17.61 4.94 -3.99
CA CYS A 72 -18.50 5.74 -4.83
C CYS A 72 -19.40 6.65 -4.00
N GLU A 73 -19.92 6.18 -2.87
CA GLU A 73 -20.71 7.01 -1.94
C GLU A 73 -19.89 8.18 -1.37
N ILE A 74 -18.61 7.95 -1.03
CA ILE A 74 -17.69 9.02 -0.61
C ILE A 74 -17.48 10.06 -1.71
N LEU A 75 -17.46 9.64 -2.98
CA LEU A 75 -17.39 10.53 -4.13
C LEU A 75 -18.73 11.22 -4.46
N GLY A 76 -19.82 10.92 -3.74
CA GLY A 76 -21.15 11.47 -3.94
C GLY A 76 -22.01 10.74 -4.98
N TYR A 77 -21.69 9.48 -5.29
CA TYR A 77 -22.41 8.66 -6.26
C TYR A 77 -23.20 7.55 -5.59
N HIS A 78 -24.52 7.54 -5.80
CA HIS A 78 -25.42 6.47 -5.34
C HIS A 78 -25.72 5.40 -6.41
N GLN A 79 -25.43 5.70 -7.67
CA GLN A 79 -25.57 4.77 -8.79
C GLN A 79 -24.17 4.41 -9.31
N LEU A 80 -23.84 3.12 -9.30
CA LEU A 80 -22.49 2.63 -9.60
C LEU A 80 -22.08 2.87 -11.06
N ASP A 81 -23.02 2.81 -11.99
CA ASP A 81 -22.83 3.04 -13.43
C ASP A 81 -22.38 4.47 -13.75
N ARG A 82 -22.64 5.43 -12.85
CA ARG A 82 -22.21 6.83 -12.98
C ARG A 82 -20.92 7.15 -12.27
N CYS A 83 -20.47 6.26 -11.39
CA CYS A 83 -19.28 6.47 -10.59
C CYS A 83 -18.01 6.33 -11.44
N PRO A 84 -17.02 7.25 -11.32
CA PRO A 84 -15.76 7.13 -12.07
C PRO A 84 -14.87 5.98 -11.59
N ALA A 85 -15.14 5.43 -10.40
CA ALA A 85 -14.39 4.35 -9.79
C ALA A 85 -15.07 3.00 -10.08
N ASP A 86 -15.06 2.60 -11.34
CA ASP A 86 -15.53 1.27 -11.76
C ASP A 86 -14.54 0.15 -11.37
N ALA A 87 -14.89 -1.10 -11.69
CA ALA A 87 -14.05 -2.25 -11.36
C ALA A 87 -12.66 -2.18 -12.03
N ALA A 88 -12.56 -1.61 -13.24
CA ALA A 88 -11.28 -1.41 -13.92
C ALA A 88 -10.40 -0.38 -13.20
N PHE A 89 -10.98 0.72 -12.71
CA PHE A 89 -10.28 1.67 -11.85
C PHE A 89 -9.77 1.00 -10.57
N VAL A 90 -10.61 0.24 -9.87
CA VAL A 90 -10.24 -0.47 -8.63
C VAL A 90 -9.08 -1.43 -8.88
N MET A 91 -9.13 -2.21 -9.96
CA MET A 91 -8.04 -3.11 -10.35
C MET A 91 -6.77 -2.34 -10.74
N ALA A 92 -6.88 -1.23 -11.47
CA ALA A 92 -5.73 -0.41 -11.86
C ALA A 92 -5.01 0.21 -10.66
N VAL A 93 -5.74 0.62 -9.62
CA VAL A 93 -5.15 1.07 -8.36
C VAL A 93 -4.43 -0.10 -7.66
N ASN A 94 -5.10 -1.23 -7.51
CA ASN A 94 -4.64 -2.30 -6.64
C ASN A 94 -3.60 -3.22 -7.26
N VAL A 95 -3.82 -3.67 -8.48
CA VAL A 95 -2.88 -4.51 -9.21
C VAL A 95 -1.87 -3.64 -9.95
N GLY A 96 -2.33 -2.55 -10.57
CA GLY A 96 -1.44 -1.63 -11.28
C GLY A 96 -0.56 -0.84 -10.32
N ALA A 97 -1.14 0.01 -9.46
CA ALA A 97 -0.34 0.90 -8.63
C ALA A 97 0.37 0.16 -7.48
N VAL A 98 -0.41 -0.50 -6.62
CA VAL A 98 0.10 -1.06 -5.36
C VAL A 98 1.09 -2.20 -5.63
N TRP A 99 0.79 -3.15 -6.52
CA TRP A 99 1.74 -4.25 -6.76
C TRP A 99 3.03 -3.75 -7.41
N ILE A 100 2.97 -2.83 -8.38
CA ILE A 100 4.18 -2.24 -8.98
C ILE A 100 5.03 -1.55 -7.90
N ALA A 101 4.41 -0.77 -7.01
CA ALA A 101 5.10 -0.08 -5.93
C ALA A 101 5.86 -1.05 -5.01
N PHE A 102 5.19 -2.10 -4.55
CA PHE A 102 5.81 -3.07 -3.64
C PHE A 102 6.76 -4.04 -4.35
N LEU A 103 6.49 -4.47 -5.58
CA LEU A 103 7.42 -5.27 -6.38
C LEU A 103 8.71 -4.49 -6.62
N SER A 104 8.62 -3.19 -6.91
CA SER A 104 9.78 -2.30 -6.99
C SER A 104 10.57 -2.30 -5.67
N GLY A 105 9.87 -2.24 -4.53
CA GLY A 105 10.46 -2.43 -3.21
C GLY A 105 11.15 -3.79 -3.02
N MET A 106 10.51 -4.89 -3.41
CA MET A 106 11.09 -6.23 -3.26
C MET A 106 12.35 -6.42 -4.12
N ILE A 107 12.35 -5.88 -5.34
CA ILE A 107 13.45 -6.03 -6.31
C ILE A 107 14.62 -5.10 -5.97
N ALA A 108 14.35 -3.80 -5.77
CA ALA A 108 15.38 -2.78 -5.58
C ALA A 108 15.69 -2.52 -4.10
N GLY A 109 14.71 -2.68 -3.21
CA GLY A 109 14.79 -2.39 -1.78
C GLY A 109 15.92 -3.06 -1.01
N PRO A 110 16.28 -4.33 -1.27
CA PRO A 110 17.43 -4.96 -0.64
C PRO A 110 18.77 -4.21 -0.86
N ARG A 111 18.87 -3.44 -1.95
CA ARG A 111 20.04 -2.61 -2.28
C ARG A 111 19.81 -1.11 -2.04
N ARG A 112 18.55 -0.68 -2.07
CA ARG A 112 18.11 0.72 -1.96
C ARG A 112 16.90 0.78 -1.02
N ALA A 113 17.14 0.76 0.28
CA ALA A 113 16.09 0.68 1.29
C ALA A 113 15.01 1.77 1.14
N MET A 114 15.38 2.95 0.64
CA MET A 114 14.44 4.06 0.39
C MET A 114 13.37 3.71 -0.65
N VAL A 115 13.65 2.85 -1.63
CA VAL A 115 12.64 2.39 -2.61
C VAL A 115 11.54 1.57 -1.91
N GLY A 116 11.94 0.61 -1.07
CA GLY A 116 10.99 -0.16 -0.28
C GLY A 116 10.28 0.70 0.77
N ALA A 117 11.00 1.63 1.40
CA ALA A 117 10.44 2.56 2.37
C ALA A 117 9.39 3.49 1.76
N ALA A 118 9.64 4.04 0.57
CA ALA A 118 8.69 4.90 -0.12
C ALA A 118 7.35 4.18 -0.37
N ALA A 119 7.39 2.87 -0.69
CA ALA A 119 6.19 2.08 -0.87
C ALA A 119 5.37 1.92 0.44
N LEU A 120 6.03 1.94 1.61
CA LEU A 120 5.35 1.92 2.92
C LEU A 120 4.53 3.19 3.22
N GLY A 121 4.69 4.26 2.42
CA GLY A 121 3.81 5.42 2.49
C GLY A 121 2.37 5.09 2.10
N ILE A 122 2.19 4.13 1.19
CA ILE A 122 0.88 3.69 0.71
C ILE A 122 0.06 3.06 1.85
N PRO A 123 0.51 1.97 2.53
CA PRO A 123 -0.25 1.37 3.62
C PRO A 123 -0.40 2.29 4.83
N LEU A 124 0.53 3.24 5.05
CA LEU A 124 0.37 4.25 6.09
C LEU A 124 -0.86 5.11 5.86
N VAL A 125 -0.96 5.72 4.67
CA VAL A 125 -2.10 6.59 4.35
C VAL A 125 -3.38 5.77 4.19
N ASN A 126 -3.31 4.59 3.58
CA ASN A 126 -4.49 3.74 3.43
C ASN A 126 -5.05 3.33 4.81
N ALA A 127 -4.19 2.93 5.76
CA ALA A 127 -4.63 2.63 7.12
C ALA A 127 -5.36 3.82 7.77
N LEU A 128 -4.89 5.05 7.58
CA LEU A 128 -5.57 6.25 8.08
C LEU A 128 -6.92 6.47 7.40
N MET A 129 -7.02 6.21 6.09
CA MET A 129 -8.27 6.35 5.33
C MET A 129 -9.37 5.38 5.75
N HIS A 130 -9.02 4.23 6.36
CA HIS A 130 -10.00 3.34 6.98
C HIS A 130 -10.27 3.67 8.44
N LEU A 131 -9.21 3.91 9.23
CA LEU A 131 -9.30 4.11 10.68
C LEU A 131 -10.01 5.41 11.05
N VAL A 132 -9.69 6.52 10.39
CA VAL A 132 -10.24 7.83 10.75
C VAL A 132 -11.77 7.88 10.53
N PRO A 133 -12.33 7.49 9.36
CA PRO A 133 -13.77 7.45 9.20
C PRO A 133 -14.46 6.46 10.14
N ALA A 134 -13.84 5.32 10.44
CA ALA A 134 -14.38 4.35 11.39
C ALA A 134 -14.51 4.94 12.80
N LEU A 135 -13.49 5.65 13.28
CA LEU A 135 -13.50 6.31 14.57
C LEU A 135 -14.52 7.46 14.63
N LEU A 136 -14.60 8.28 13.58
CA LEU A 136 -15.51 9.42 13.54
C LEU A 136 -16.98 9.01 13.41
N ARG A 137 -17.26 7.92 12.69
CA ARG A 137 -18.63 7.45 12.41
C ARG A 137 -19.08 6.30 13.32
N GLY A 138 -18.16 5.70 14.08
CA GLY A 138 -18.43 4.50 14.88
C GLY A 138 -18.87 3.30 14.03
N ALA A 139 -18.42 3.24 12.76
CA ALA A 139 -18.93 2.30 11.78
C ALA A 139 -17.80 1.57 11.05
N TYR A 140 -18.01 0.28 10.83
CA TYR A 140 -17.12 -0.53 10.00
C TYR A 140 -17.17 -0.05 8.54
N ASN A 141 -16.01 -0.05 7.88
CA ASN A 141 -15.89 0.11 6.45
C ASN A 141 -15.03 -1.04 5.87
N PRO A 142 -15.28 -1.47 4.61
CA PRO A 142 -14.52 -2.54 3.98
C PRO A 142 -13.02 -2.22 4.00
N GLY A 143 -12.17 -3.16 4.42
CA GLY A 143 -10.73 -2.93 4.57
C GLY A 143 -10.30 -2.53 5.99
N LEU A 144 -11.22 -2.16 6.88
CA LEU A 144 -10.89 -1.65 8.23
C LEU A 144 -10.15 -2.68 9.08
N ALA A 145 -10.56 -3.95 9.03
CA ALA A 145 -9.99 -4.97 9.89
C ALA A 145 -8.51 -5.21 9.55
N SER A 146 -8.22 -5.40 8.27
CA SER A 146 -6.86 -5.58 7.80
C SER A 146 -6.04 -4.27 7.82
N ALA A 147 -6.67 -3.10 7.67
CA ALA A 147 -6.01 -1.82 7.89
C ALA A 147 -5.49 -1.68 9.33
N ALA A 148 -6.32 -2.03 10.32
CA ALA A 148 -5.96 -1.97 11.73
C ALA A 148 -4.94 -3.03 12.14
N LEU A 149 -5.08 -4.26 11.66
CA LEU A 149 -4.28 -5.41 12.10
C LEU A 149 -3.01 -5.64 11.27
N LEU A 150 -2.99 -5.20 10.01
CA LEU A 150 -1.88 -5.45 9.09
C LEU A 150 -1.22 -4.15 8.64
N LEU A 151 -1.96 -3.23 8.02
CA LEU A 151 -1.35 -2.05 7.39
C LEU A 151 -0.77 -1.05 8.40
N ALA A 152 -1.52 -0.69 9.44
CA ALA A 152 -1.04 0.23 10.48
C ALA A 152 0.19 -0.34 11.23
N PRO A 153 0.19 -1.61 11.69
CA PRO A 153 1.37 -2.22 12.27
C PRO A 153 2.55 -2.31 11.30
N LEU A 154 2.32 -2.68 10.03
CA LEU A 154 3.36 -2.72 9.00
C LEU A 154 3.99 -1.33 8.81
N ALA A 155 3.18 -0.29 8.63
CA ALA A 155 3.67 1.06 8.43
C ALA A 155 4.47 1.55 9.66
N PHE A 156 3.91 1.41 10.86
CA PHE A 156 4.55 1.89 12.08
C PHE A 156 5.82 1.10 12.43
N LEU A 157 5.71 -0.22 12.56
CA LEU A 157 6.85 -1.08 12.94
C LEU A 157 7.88 -1.16 11.82
N GLY A 158 7.44 -1.16 10.56
CA GLY A 158 8.33 -1.17 9.40
C GLY A 158 9.18 0.10 9.32
N LEU A 159 8.56 1.28 9.41
CA LEU A 159 9.30 2.54 9.44
C LEU A 159 10.23 2.62 10.66
N ARG A 160 9.75 2.22 11.84
CA ARG A 160 10.58 2.18 13.06
C ARG A 160 11.78 1.25 12.88
N GLY A 161 11.59 0.06 12.33
CA GLY A 161 12.65 -0.90 12.08
C GLY A 161 13.69 -0.39 11.09
N LEU A 162 13.25 0.26 10.01
CA LEU A 162 14.13 0.89 9.02
C LEU A 162 14.95 2.05 9.61
N VAL A 163 14.36 2.84 10.52
CA VAL A 163 15.10 3.88 11.25
C VAL A 163 16.13 3.26 12.21
N ARG A 164 15.74 2.26 13.00
CA ARG A 164 16.66 1.57 13.94
C ARG A 164 17.82 0.88 13.22
N ALA A 165 17.58 0.38 12.00
CA ALA A 165 18.60 -0.20 11.15
C ALA A 165 19.48 0.84 10.41
N GLY A 166 19.32 2.13 10.71
CA GLY A 166 20.08 3.23 10.11
C GLY A 166 19.81 3.43 8.62
N ARG A 167 18.66 2.96 8.11
CA ARG A 167 18.30 3.06 6.68
C ARG A 167 17.50 4.31 6.36
N LEU A 168 16.81 4.87 7.35
CA LEU A 168 16.01 6.09 7.22
C LEU A 168 16.35 7.08 8.33
N ASP A 169 16.37 8.35 7.97
CA ASP A 169 16.40 9.48 8.89
C ASP A 169 15.05 10.22 8.87
N ARG A 170 14.91 11.25 9.71
CA ARG A 170 13.66 12.03 9.82
C ARG A 170 13.22 12.64 8.49
N ARG A 171 14.17 13.12 7.68
CA ARG A 171 13.90 13.68 6.35
C ARG A 171 13.28 12.62 5.44
N ARG A 172 13.85 11.41 5.40
CA ARG A 172 13.32 10.32 4.58
C ARG A 172 11.97 9.81 5.07
N ILE A 173 11.69 9.82 6.38
CA ILE A 173 10.35 9.53 6.89
C ILE A 173 9.33 10.54 6.33
N ALA A 174 9.66 11.83 6.34
CA ALA A 174 8.78 12.86 5.77
C ALA A 174 8.53 12.62 4.28
N VAL A 175 9.55 12.17 3.52
CA VAL A 175 9.38 11.76 2.12
C VAL A 175 8.45 10.56 1.98
N VAL A 176 8.58 9.53 2.83
CA VAL A 176 7.67 8.37 2.79
C VAL A 176 6.21 8.79 3.01
N VAL A 177 5.97 9.65 4.02
CA VAL A 177 4.64 10.21 4.28
C VAL A 177 4.14 11.00 3.07
N ALA A 178 4.98 11.85 2.49
CA ALA A 178 4.64 12.65 1.32
C ALA A 178 4.28 11.78 0.11
N VAL A 179 5.03 10.70 -0.15
CA VAL A 179 4.71 9.72 -1.21
C VAL A 179 3.32 9.14 -0.99
N GLY A 180 3.01 8.67 0.23
CA GLY A 180 1.69 8.16 0.56
C GLY A 180 0.58 9.18 0.29
N VAL A 181 0.73 10.40 0.80
CA VAL A 181 -0.28 11.46 0.69
C VAL A 181 -0.48 11.88 -0.76
N VAL A 182 0.61 12.14 -1.49
CA VAL A 182 0.55 12.59 -2.89
C VAL A 182 -0.05 11.51 -3.78
N THR A 183 0.31 10.24 -3.61
CA THR A 183 -0.27 9.15 -4.39
C THR A 183 -1.79 9.03 -4.16
N HIS A 184 -2.26 9.10 -2.92
CA HIS A 184 -3.70 9.04 -2.64
C HIS A 184 -4.44 10.30 -3.12
N ALA A 185 -3.84 11.48 -2.95
CA ALA A 185 -4.41 12.73 -3.46
C ALA A 185 -4.54 12.71 -4.98
N ALA A 186 -3.52 12.21 -5.70
CA ALA A 186 -3.55 12.07 -7.16
C ALA A 186 -4.61 11.05 -7.62
N LEU A 187 -4.77 9.93 -6.91
CA LEU A 187 -5.83 8.96 -7.14
C LEU A 187 -7.22 9.63 -7.05
N VAL A 188 -7.52 10.30 -5.94
CA VAL A 188 -8.81 10.95 -5.73
C VAL A 188 -9.03 12.09 -6.73
N ALA A 189 -8.01 12.93 -6.95
CA ALA A 189 -8.10 14.05 -7.88
C ALA A 189 -8.37 13.58 -9.31
N SER A 190 -7.70 12.54 -9.79
CA SER A 190 -7.92 11.99 -11.13
C SER A 190 -9.32 11.40 -11.29
N ALA A 191 -9.85 10.71 -10.26
CA ALA A 191 -11.23 10.23 -10.25
C ALA A 191 -12.24 11.39 -10.32
N LEU A 192 -12.00 12.47 -9.56
CA LEU A 192 -12.82 13.69 -9.60
C LEU A 192 -12.74 14.41 -10.96
N LEU A 193 -11.58 14.44 -11.61
CA LEU A 193 -11.43 14.99 -12.96
C LEU A 193 -12.18 14.16 -14.00
N ARG A 194 -12.15 12.83 -13.88
CA ARG A 194 -12.95 11.92 -14.72
C ARG A 194 -14.45 12.13 -14.51
N ALA A 195 -14.89 12.30 -13.26
CA ALA A 195 -16.27 12.62 -12.90
C ALA A 195 -16.77 13.92 -13.57
N ARG A 196 -15.88 14.91 -13.73
CA ARG A 196 -16.17 16.19 -14.41
C ARG A 196 -16.04 16.12 -15.93
N GLY A 197 -15.75 14.96 -16.51
CA GLY A 197 -15.54 14.79 -17.96
C GLY A 197 -14.24 15.40 -18.49
N LEU A 198 -13.32 15.80 -17.59
CA LEU A 198 -12.03 16.41 -17.96
C LEU A 198 -10.93 15.38 -18.25
N LEU A 199 -11.19 14.11 -17.94
CA LEU A 199 -10.25 13.03 -18.13
C LEU A 199 -10.96 11.87 -18.83
N SER A 200 -10.33 11.25 -19.82
CA SER A 200 -10.86 10.02 -20.41
C SER A 200 -10.71 8.85 -19.44
N HIS A 201 -11.53 7.81 -19.59
CA HIS A 201 -11.41 6.61 -18.75
C HIS A 201 -10.03 5.95 -18.90
N GLY A 202 -9.51 5.82 -20.13
CA GLY A 202 -8.17 5.29 -20.36
C GLY A 202 -7.06 6.12 -19.68
N ALA A 203 -7.16 7.46 -19.71
CA ALA A 203 -6.22 8.33 -19.01
C ALA A 203 -6.30 8.17 -17.49
N LEU A 204 -7.50 7.99 -16.92
CA LEU A 204 -7.68 7.68 -15.50
C LEU A 204 -6.94 6.39 -15.10
N LEU A 205 -7.14 5.30 -15.85
CA LEU A 205 -6.45 4.03 -15.59
C LEU A 205 -4.94 4.16 -15.73
N GLY A 206 -4.48 4.85 -16.78
CA GLY A 206 -3.05 5.11 -17.01
C GLY A 206 -2.40 5.89 -15.87
N ILE A 207 -3.10 6.89 -15.31
CA ILE A 207 -2.63 7.60 -14.12
C ILE A 207 -2.50 6.65 -12.93
N GLN A 208 -3.49 5.81 -12.65
CA GLN A 208 -3.40 4.88 -11.51
C GLN A 208 -2.21 3.93 -11.64
N ILE A 209 -2.02 3.32 -12.80
CA ILE A 209 -0.88 2.43 -13.06
C ILE A 209 0.44 3.21 -12.92
N GLY A 210 0.50 4.43 -13.47
CA GLY A 210 1.67 5.31 -13.37
C GLY A 210 2.04 5.67 -11.93
N LEU A 211 1.05 5.86 -11.05
CA LEU A 211 1.27 6.13 -9.63
C LEU A 211 2.04 5.00 -8.92
N GLY A 212 1.96 3.76 -9.42
CA GLY A 212 2.73 2.62 -8.90
C GLY A 212 4.24 2.80 -9.01
N PHE A 213 4.72 3.61 -9.95
CA PHE A 213 6.14 3.90 -10.13
C PHE A 213 6.65 5.05 -9.27
N VAL A 214 5.77 5.80 -8.58
CA VAL A 214 6.17 6.94 -7.74
C VAL A 214 7.13 6.51 -6.61
N PRO A 215 6.86 5.43 -5.84
CA PRO A 215 7.80 4.96 -4.83
C PRO A 215 9.18 4.59 -5.38
N LEU A 216 9.22 3.97 -6.58
CA LEU A 216 10.47 3.64 -7.26
C LEU A 216 11.23 4.91 -7.63
N ALA A 217 10.59 5.83 -8.34
CA ALA A 217 11.22 7.07 -8.81
C ALA A 217 11.75 7.92 -7.64
N VAL A 218 10.90 8.15 -6.63
CA VAL A 218 11.27 8.94 -5.44
C VAL A 218 12.35 8.21 -4.63
N GLY A 219 12.22 6.90 -4.46
CA GLY A 219 13.21 6.11 -3.72
C GLY A 219 14.59 6.13 -4.35
N LEU A 220 14.67 6.07 -5.68
CA LEU A 220 15.92 6.19 -6.43
C LEU A 220 16.50 7.61 -6.36
N ALA A 221 15.65 8.63 -6.49
CA ALA A 221 16.07 10.03 -6.48
C ALA A 221 16.58 10.51 -5.11
N VAL A 222 15.93 10.08 -4.02
CA VAL A 222 16.29 10.49 -2.66
C VAL A 222 17.45 9.66 -2.10
N GLY A 223 17.50 8.37 -2.44
CA GLY A 223 18.53 7.44 -1.96
C GLY A 223 18.43 7.12 -0.47
N ASP A 224 19.24 6.16 -0.04
CA ASP A 224 19.28 5.71 1.35
C ASP A 224 19.95 6.75 2.25
N ALA A 225 19.70 6.68 3.56
CA ALA A 225 20.53 7.41 4.51
C ALA A 225 21.98 6.92 4.39
N GLU A 226 22.94 7.85 4.37
CA GLU A 226 24.33 7.45 4.54
C GLU A 226 24.45 6.82 5.93
N ARG A 227 25.09 5.64 6.00
CA ARG A 227 25.55 5.16 7.30
C ARG A 227 26.55 6.20 7.77
N GLY A 228 26.15 7.03 8.73
CA GLY A 228 27.14 7.79 9.50
C GLY A 228 28.24 6.83 9.96
N PRO A 229 29.49 7.30 10.11
CA PRO A 229 30.54 6.44 10.65
C PRO A 229 29.97 5.80 11.91
N ALA A 230 30.04 4.47 11.99
CA ALA A 230 29.55 3.72 13.13
C ALA A 230 30.13 4.37 14.39
N GLY A 231 29.31 5.14 15.08
CA GLY A 231 29.72 5.86 16.26
C GLY A 231 30.10 4.83 17.29
N ALA A 232 31.35 4.91 17.74
CA ALA A 232 31.77 4.62 19.09
C ALA A 232 30.59 4.26 20.02
N CYS A 233 30.54 3.01 20.44
CA CYS A 233 29.87 2.67 21.69
C CYS A 233 30.48 3.56 22.80
N PRO A 234 29.68 4.21 23.65
CA PRO A 234 30.09 4.43 25.03
C PRO A 234 30.24 3.07 25.75
#